data_AF-A0A1V5H933-F1
#
_entry.id   AF-A0A1V5H933-F1
#
_cell.length_a   1.000
_cell.length_b   1.000
_cell.length_c   1.000
_cell.angle_alpha   90.00
_cell.angle_beta   90.00
_cell.angle_gamma   90.00
#
_symmetry.space_group_name_H-M   'P 1'
#
loop_
_entity.id
_entity.type
_entity.pdbx_description
1 polymer ?
#
loop_
_entity_poly.entity_id
_entity_poly.type
_entity_poly.pdbx_seq_one_letter_code
_entity_poly.pdbx_strand_id
1 'polypeptide(L)'
;MSKTHSGPPMSFLCDQNLGRLARWLRMMGFDAEYMRAWSEEKIAAARAAGRILLTRRRDFAMKEGSIVLESDFLKDQLRYLDKRLNLKENLRPYSRCIVCNVSLKYVKAQDVKNLVPEYVSATRETFARCPKCSRIYWKGTHTNRANETMRSLFSVRVNV
;
A
#
# COMPACT_ATOMS: atom_id res chain seq x y z
N MET A 1 18.94 -5.57 -16.23
CA MET A 1 17.91 -5.41 -17.29
C MET A 1 16.55 -5.51 -16.63
N SER A 2 15.96 -4.37 -16.32
CA SER A 2 14.72 -4.25 -15.56
C SER A 2 13.53 -4.62 -16.43
N LYS A 3 12.81 -5.69 -16.09
CA LYS A 3 11.54 -6.04 -16.75
C LYS A 3 10.53 -4.95 -16.41
N THR A 4 10.07 -4.23 -17.42
CA THR A 4 8.94 -3.30 -17.33
C THR A 4 7.66 -4.12 -17.20
N HIS A 5 7.06 -4.17 -16.01
CA HIS A 5 5.78 -4.86 -15.80
C HIS A 5 4.64 -4.06 -16.43
N SER A 6 4.17 -4.55 -17.57
CA SER A 6 3.15 -3.96 -18.45
C SER A 6 1.75 -4.48 -18.15
N GLY A 7 1.31 -4.39 -16.89
CA GLY A 7 -0.08 -4.58 -16.48
C GLY A 7 -0.63 -3.31 -15.86
N PRO A 8 -1.96 -3.04 -15.92
CA PRO A 8 -2.56 -1.96 -15.16
C PRO A 8 -2.23 -2.14 -13.66
N PRO A 9 -1.91 -1.06 -12.92
CA PRO A 9 -1.49 -1.18 -11.53
C PRO A 9 -2.59 -1.82 -10.68
N MET A 10 -2.25 -2.89 -9.97
CA MET A 10 -3.19 -3.60 -9.10
C MET A 10 -3.83 -2.66 -8.07
N SER A 11 -5.15 -2.75 -7.97
CA SER A 11 -5.95 -1.92 -7.08
C SER A 11 -6.93 -2.75 -6.25
N PHE A 12 -7.18 -2.29 -5.03
CA PHE A 12 -7.91 -3.03 -4.01
C PHE A 12 -8.98 -2.14 -3.36
N LEU A 13 -10.07 -2.77 -2.96
CA LEU A 13 -11.00 -2.26 -1.96
C LEU A 13 -10.89 -3.16 -0.73
N CYS A 14 -10.39 -2.64 0.39
CA CYS A 14 -10.33 -3.36 1.66
C CYS A 14 -11.58 -3.06 2.48
N ASP A 15 -12.28 -4.09 2.96
CA ASP A 15 -13.41 -3.91 3.87
C ASP A 15 -12.99 -3.35 5.24
N GLN A 16 -13.97 -3.06 6.09
CA GLN A 16 -13.81 -2.45 7.40
C GLN A 16 -12.87 -3.20 8.35
N ASN A 17 -12.69 -4.53 8.19
CA ASN A 17 -11.84 -5.37 9.03
C ASN A 17 -10.37 -5.36 8.57
N LEU A 18 -10.08 -4.81 7.40
CA LEU A 18 -8.78 -4.90 6.74
C LEU A 18 -8.03 -3.57 6.70
N GLY A 19 -8.34 -2.64 7.63
CA GLY A 19 -7.70 -1.32 7.69
C GLY A 19 -6.18 -1.39 7.87
N ARG A 20 -5.67 -2.35 8.65
CA ARG A 20 -4.22 -2.59 8.79
C ARG A 20 -3.62 -3.05 7.46
N LEU A 21 -4.27 -4.00 6.79
CA LEU A 21 -3.82 -4.52 5.50
C LEU A 21 -3.81 -3.42 4.42
N ALA A 22 -4.85 -2.59 4.34
CA ALA A 22 -4.93 -1.47 3.41
C ALA A 22 -3.73 -0.52 3.55
N ARG A 23 -3.33 -0.21 4.79
CA ARG A 23 -2.14 0.63 5.05
C ARG A 23 -0.85 -0.02 4.56
N TRP A 24 -0.71 -1.34 4.72
CA TRP A 24 0.46 -2.08 4.24
C TRP A 24 0.49 -2.17 2.71
N LEU A 25 -0.62 -2.45 2.06
CA LEU A 25 -0.73 -2.44 0.59
C LEU A 25 -0.35 -1.06 0.02
N ARG A 26 -0.82 0.03 0.63
CA ARG A 26 -0.41 1.42 0.26
C ARG A 26 1.08 1.64 0.43
N MET A 27 1.65 1.18 1.55
CA MET A 27 3.08 1.28 1.82
C MET A 27 3.91 0.50 0.80
N MET A 28 3.41 -0.63 0.33
CA MET A 28 4.01 -1.45 -0.73
C MET A 28 3.82 -0.85 -2.14
N GLY A 29 3.02 0.22 -2.27
CA GLY A 29 2.80 0.95 -3.52
C GLY A 29 1.49 0.67 -4.23
N PHE A 30 0.63 -0.18 -3.67
CA PHE A 30 -0.65 -0.53 -4.28
C PHE A 30 -1.74 0.50 -3.98
N ASP A 31 -2.64 0.68 -4.94
CA ASP A 31 -3.89 1.40 -4.69
C ASP A 31 -4.76 0.53 -3.78
N ALA A 32 -4.94 0.91 -2.52
CA ALA A 32 -5.80 0.16 -1.61
C ALA A 32 -6.78 1.10 -0.91
N GLU A 33 -7.98 1.24 -1.47
CA GLU A 33 -9.05 1.97 -0.82
C GLU A 33 -9.52 1.21 0.43
N TYR A 34 -9.95 1.95 1.46
CA TYR A 34 -10.45 1.36 2.70
C TYR A 34 -11.90 1.79 2.91
N MET A 35 -12.79 0.81 2.91
CA MET A 35 -14.22 0.98 3.16
C MET A 35 -14.47 0.86 4.67
N ARG A 36 -14.69 2.00 5.33
CA ARG A 36 -14.87 2.09 6.80
C ARG A 36 -16.13 1.39 7.32
N ALA A 37 -17.18 1.39 6.52
CA ALA A 37 -18.45 0.74 6.81
C ALA A 37 -18.90 0.00 5.56
N TRP A 38 -19.45 -1.20 5.73
CA TRP A 38 -19.93 -2.03 4.64
C TRP A 38 -20.90 -1.28 3.72
N SER A 39 -20.66 -1.33 2.41
CA SER A 39 -21.48 -0.65 1.40
C SER A 39 -21.45 -1.44 0.08
N GLU A 40 -22.60 -1.99 -0.31
CA GLU A 40 -22.75 -2.70 -1.59
C GLU A 40 -22.52 -1.77 -2.78
N GLU A 41 -22.94 -0.51 -2.68
CA GLU A 41 -22.69 0.52 -3.70
C GLU A 41 -21.19 0.71 -3.94
N LYS A 42 -20.39 0.83 -2.87
CA LYS A 42 -18.94 0.93 -3.00
C LYS A 42 -18.30 -0.31 -3.59
N ILE A 43 -18.81 -1.50 -3.25
CA ILE A 43 -18.33 -2.76 -3.83
C ILE A 43 -18.63 -2.80 -5.33
N ALA A 44 -19.84 -2.41 -5.75
CA ALA A 44 -20.22 -2.33 -7.15
C ALA A 44 -19.34 -1.31 -7.91
N ALA A 45 -19.15 -0.11 -7.37
CA ALA A 45 -18.28 0.91 -7.96
C ALA A 45 -16.82 0.45 -8.05
N ALA A 46 -16.32 -0.24 -7.02
CA ALA A 46 -14.97 -0.79 -7.02
C ALA A 46 -14.78 -1.86 -8.09
N ARG A 47 -15.75 -2.78 -8.25
CA ARG A 47 -15.72 -3.79 -9.32
C ARG A 47 -15.77 -3.15 -10.70
N ALA A 48 -16.65 -2.17 -10.92
CA ALA A 48 -16.72 -1.42 -12.18
C ALA A 48 -15.39 -0.70 -12.50
N ALA A 49 -14.67 -0.24 -11.47
CA ALA A 49 -13.34 0.34 -11.60
C ALA A 49 -12.19 -0.69 -11.67
N GLY A 50 -12.47 -2.00 -11.73
CA GLY A 50 -11.47 -3.06 -11.81
C GLY A 50 -10.69 -3.31 -10.51
N ARG A 51 -11.19 -2.84 -9.36
CA ARG A 51 -10.60 -3.11 -8.04
C ARG A 51 -10.97 -4.51 -7.56
N ILE A 52 -10.00 -5.18 -6.94
CA ILE A 52 -10.23 -6.45 -6.24
C ILE A 52 -10.75 -6.15 -4.83
N LEU A 53 -11.93 -6.68 -4.48
CA LEU A 53 -12.43 -6.63 -3.11
C LEU A 53 -11.64 -7.59 -2.23
N LEU A 54 -11.01 -7.08 -1.19
CA LEU A 54 -10.44 -7.86 -0.10
C LEU A 54 -11.41 -7.82 1.07
N THR A 55 -11.83 -8.99 1.53
CA THR A 55 -12.78 -9.10 2.64
C THR A 55 -12.51 -10.32 3.51
N ARG A 56 -13.03 -10.34 4.73
CA ARG A 56 -13.07 -11.54 5.58
C ARG A 56 -14.43 -12.24 5.60
N ARG A 57 -15.39 -11.72 4.83
CA ARG A 57 -16.74 -12.27 4.72
C ARG A 57 -16.77 -13.50 3.84
N ARG A 58 -17.14 -14.65 4.43
CA ARG A 58 -17.16 -15.94 3.74
C ARG A 58 -18.21 -16.03 2.64
N ASP A 59 -19.30 -15.27 2.75
CA ASP A 59 -20.35 -15.16 1.73
C ASP A 59 -19.88 -14.51 0.41
N PHE A 60 -18.61 -14.06 0.36
CA PHE A 60 -17.95 -13.54 -0.84
C PHE A 60 -16.98 -14.53 -1.49
N ALA A 61 -16.82 -15.75 -0.97
CA ALA A 61 -15.83 -16.73 -1.45
C ALA A 61 -16.00 -17.09 -2.94
N MET A 62 -17.25 -17.12 -3.42
CA MET A 62 -17.60 -17.47 -4.81
C MET A 62 -17.92 -16.24 -5.67
N LYS A 63 -17.79 -15.03 -5.15
CA LYS A 63 -18.12 -13.80 -5.89
C LYS A 63 -16.91 -13.34 -6.68
N GLU A 64 -17.08 -13.14 -7.99
CA GLU A 64 -16.03 -12.61 -8.85
C GLU A 64 -15.49 -11.25 -8.36
N GLY A 65 -14.23 -10.99 -8.69
CA GLY A 65 -13.51 -9.79 -8.27
C GLY A 65 -13.30 -9.69 -6.76
N SER A 66 -13.45 -10.78 -6.01
CA SER A 66 -13.34 -10.80 -4.55
C SER A 66 -12.31 -11.83 -4.08
N ILE A 67 -11.58 -11.51 -3.02
CA ILE A 67 -10.66 -12.42 -2.33
C ILE A 67 -11.03 -12.42 -0.85
N VAL A 68 -11.35 -13.61 -0.34
CA VAL A 68 -11.65 -13.82 1.08
C VAL A 68 -10.35 -14.17 1.82
N LEU A 69 -10.08 -13.42 2.89
CA LEU A 69 -8.94 -13.62 3.78
C LEU A 69 -9.41 -14.24 5.08
N GLU A 70 -8.98 -15.48 5.34
CA GLU A 70 -9.37 -16.21 6.54
C GLU A 70 -8.60 -15.73 7.78
N SER A 71 -7.29 -15.54 7.65
CA SER A 71 -6.41 -15.17 8.76
C SER A 71 -6.64 -13.74 9.25
N ASP A 72 -6.57 -13.56 10.58
CA ASP A 72 -6.47 -12.27 11.26
C ASP A 72 -5.06 -11.65 11.19
N PHE A 73 -4.06 -12.48 10.93
CA PHE A 73 -2.67 -12.07 10.99
C PHE A 73 -2.24 -11.44 9.67
N LEU A 74 -1.83 -10.18 9.73
CA LEU A 74 -1.34 -9.42 8.59
C LEU A 74 -0.30 -10.17 7.74
N LYS A 75 0.62 -10.88 8.39
CA LYS A 75 1.69 -11.61 7.68
C LYS A 75 1.12 -12.73 6.81
N ASP A 76 0.12 -13.44 7.30
CA ASP A 76 -0.53 -14.52 6.55
C ASP A 76 -1.40 -13.95 5.42
N GLN A 77 -2.13 -12.85 5.68
CA GLN A 77 -2.90 -12.14 4.66
C GLN A 77 -2.00 -11.71 3.49
N LEU A 78 -0.86 -11.08 3.78
CA LEU A 78 0.08 -10.63 2.75
C LEU A 78 0.72 -11.80 2.00
N ARG A 79 1.10 -12.88 2.68
CA ARG A 79 1.62 -14.10 2.02
C ARG A 79 0.57 -14.75 1.12
N TYR A 80 -0.68 -14.81 1.57
CA TYR A 80 -1.78 -15.36 0.78
C TYR A 80 -2.01 -14.52 -0.48
N LEU A 81 -2.06 -13.19 -0.34
CA LEU A 81 -2.22 -12.29 -1.49
C LEU A 81 -1.04 -12.37 -2.46
N ASP A 82 0.20 -12.48 -1.97
CA ASP A 82 1.37 -12.63 -2.84
C ASP A 82 1.37 -13.94 -3.61
N LYS A 83 1.04 -15.07 -2.96
CA LYS A 83 0.88 -16.34 -3.67
C LYS A 83 -0.17 -16.27 -4.78
N ARG A 84 -1.25 -15.51 -4.55
CA ARG A 84 -2.38 -15.43 -5.49
C ARG A 84 -2.20 -14.38 -6.59
N LEU A 85 -1.54 -13.26 -6.29
CA LEU A 85 -1.48 -12.08 -7.16
C LEU A 85 -0.05 -11.68 -7.54
N ASN A 86 0.95 -12.39 -7.02
CA ASN A 86 2.37 -12.11 -7.24
C ASN A 86 2.73 -10.64 -6.90
N LEU A 87 2.33 -10.20 -5.70
CA LEU A 87 2.51 -8.82 -5.22
C LEU A 87 3.98 -8.39 -5.29
N LYS A 88 4.91 -9.29 -4.96
CA LYS A 88 6.36 -9.03 -4.93
C LYS A 88 6.90 -8.49 -6.24
N GLU A 89 6.34 -8.90 -7.37
CA GLU A 89 6.80 -8.44 -8.68
C GLU A 89 6.40 -7.00 -8.94
N ASN A 90 5.29 -6.54 -8.35
CA ASN A 90 4.68 -5.24 -8.64
C ASN A 90 4.90 -4.20 -7.54
N LEU A 91 5.86 -4.43 -6.64
CA LEU A 91 6.14 -3.52 -5.54
C LEU A 91 6.63 -2.15 -6.06
N ARG A 92 6.03 -1.09 -5.51
CA ARG A 92 6.51 0.29 -5.65
C ARG A 92 6.56 0.94 -4.27
N PRO A 93 7.42 0.46 -3.36
CA PRO A 93 7.37 0.83 -1.96
C PRO A 93 7.43 2.34 -1.79
N TYR A 94 6.67 2.86 -0.83
CA TYR A 94 6.68 4.27 -0.46
C TYR A 94 6.30 5.24 -1.58
N SER A 95 5.63 4.76 -2.64
CA SER A 95 5.14 5.60 -3.74
C SER A 95 3.76 6.22 -3.48
N ARG A 96 3.02 5.78 -2.45
CA ARG A 96 1.69 6.26 -2.10
C ARG A 96 1.57 6.70 -0.65
N CYS A 97 0.70 7.67 -0.41
CA CYS A 97 0.34 8.11 0.92
C CYS A 97 -0.42 7.01 1.67
N ILE A 98 0.13 6.54 2.80
CA ILE A 98 -0.51 5.50 3.63
C ILE A 98 -1.89 5.94 4.18
N VAL A 99 -2.13 7.25 4.28
CA VAL A 99 -3.39 7.83 4.78
C VAL A 99 -4.38 8.03 3.64
N CYS A 100 -3.96 8.74 2.58
CA CYS A 100 -4.83 9.20 1.51
C CYS A 100 -4.93 8.28 0.30
N ASN A 101 -4.05 7.28 0.18
CA ASN A 101 -3.97 6.35 -0.97
C ASN A 101 -3.64 7.02 -2.32
N VAL A 102 -3.18 8.27 -2.33
CA VAL A 102 -2.73 8.99 -3.53
C VAL A 102 -1.22 8.84 -3.73
N SER A 103 -0.76 8.90 -4.97
CA SER A 103 0.67 8.93 -5.29
C SER A 103 1.37 10.12 -4.62
N LEU A 104 2.54 9.87 -4.05
CA LEU A 104 3.38 10.91 -3.47
C LEU A 104 4.16 11.65 -4.57
N LYS A 105 4.46 12.92 -4.34
CA LYS A 105 5.34 13.73 -5.19
C LYS A 105 6.68 13.89 -4.50
N TYR A 106 7.77 13.64 -5.22
CA TYR A 106 9.11 13.95 -4.70
C TYR A 106 9.28 15.46 -4.56
N VAL A 107 9.90 15.89 -3.47
CA VAL A 107 10.17 17.30 -3.15
C VAL A 107 11.60 17.44 -2.64
N LYS A 108 12.20 18.63 -2.82
CA LYS A 108 13.58 18.88 -2.39
C LYS A 108 13.62 19.21 -0.89
N ALA A 109 14.76 18.98 -0.26
CA ALA A 109 14.97 19.32 1.16
C ALA A 109 14.65 20.79 1.48
N GLN A 110 15.02 21.71 0.57
CA GLN A 110 14.72 23.14 0.70
C GLN A 110 13.21 23.43 0.82
N ASP A 111 12.35 22.65 0.16
CA ASP A 111 10.90 22.86 0.13
C ASP A 111 10.22 22.37 1.42
N VAL A 112 10.96 21.65 2.27
CA VAL A 112 10.44 21.03 3.51
C VAL A 112 11.21 21.43 4.76
N LYS A 113 12.25 22.28 4.65
CA LYS A 113 13.18 22.61 5.75
C LYS A 113 12.50 23.01 7.05
N ASN A 114 11.40 23.77 6.97
CA ASN A 114 10.64 24.25 8.13
C ASN A 114 9.36 23.43 8.41
N LEU A 115 9.14 22.33 7.68
CA LEU A 115 7.97 21.47 7.78
C LEU A 115 8.28 20.09 8.37
N VAL A 116 9.57 19.80 8.61
CA VAL A 116 10.07 18.58 9.25
C VAL A 116 11.07 18.98 10.35
N PRO A 117 11.39 18.09 11.30
CA PRO A 117 12.42 18.37 12.29
C PRO A 117 13.75 18.76 11.64
N GLU A 118 14.45 19.75 12.21
CA GLU A 118 15.65 20.35 11.62
C GLU A 118 16.71 19.30 11.24
N TYR A 119 17.01 18.38 12.16
CA TYR A 119 17.93 17.26 11.92
C TYR A 119 17.55 16.43 10.68
N VAL A 120 16.26 16.23 10.40
CA VAL A 120 15.81 15.49 9.21
C VAL A 120 16.10 16.30 7.95
N SER A 121 15.77 17.59 7.94
CA SER A 121 16.04 18.47 6.79
C SER A 121 17.54 18.63 6.50
N ALA A 122 18.38 18.54 7.53
CA ALA A 122 19.83 18.64 7.42
C ALA A 122 20.52 17.33 6.99
N THR A 123 19.93 16.17 7.29
CA THR A 123 20.57 14.85 7.06
C THR A 123 19.97 14.03 5.94
N ARG A 124 18.87 14.48 5.32
CA ARG A 124 18.15 13.74 4.29
C ARG A 124 18.02 14.57 3.02
N GLU A 125 18.25 13.91 1.89
CA GLU A 125 18.20 14.54 0.57
C GLU A 125 16.87 14.30 -0.15
N THR A 126 16.19 13.19 0.18
CA THR A 126 14.98 12.74 -0.51
C THR A 126 13.76 12.79 0.37
N PHE A 127 12.76 13.53 -0.10
CA PHE A 127 11.47 13.67 0.53
C PHE A 127 10.36 13.40 -0.47
N ALA A 128 9.24 12.92 0.05
CA ALA A 128 8.02 12.77 -0.72
C ALA A 128 6.87 13.44 0.04
N ARG A 129 6.05 14.23 -0.65
CA ARG A 129 4.91 14.94 -0.08
C ARG A 129 3.61 14.45 -0.69
N CYS A 130 2.61 14.21 0.14
CA CYS A 130 1.26 13.92 -0.33
C CYS A 130 0.60 15.21 -0.84
N PRO A 131 0.11 15.27 -2.09
CA PRO A 131 -0.57 16.46 -2.61
C PRO A 131 -1.95 16.69 -1.97
N LYS A 132 -2.55 15.67 -1.34
CA LYS A 132 -3.89 15.76 -0.73
C LYS A 132 -3.86 16.20 0.73
N CYS A 133 -2.99 15.62 1.55
CA CYS A 133 -2.92 15.91 2.99
C CYS A 133 -1.64 16.61 3.43
N SER A 134 -0.78 17.00 2.50
CA SER A 134 0.52 17.64 2.76
C SER A 134 1.50 16.86 3.64
N ARG A 135 1.19 15.63 4.06
CA ARG A 135 2.10 14.81 4.86
C ARG A 135 3.41 14.55 4.10
N ILE A 136 4.53 14.73 4.80
CA ILE A 136 5.88 14.55 4.29
C ILE A 136 6.43 13.20 4.76
N TYR A 137 7.11 12.51 3.87
CA TYR A 137 7.73 11.21 4.06
C TYR A 137 9.21 11.30 3.71
N TRP A 138 10.05 10.61 4.46
CA TRP A 138 11.48 10.46 4.21
C TRP A 138 11.94 9.07 4.66
N LYS A 139 13.08 8.61 4.14
CA LYS A 139 13.68 7.34 4.58
C LYS A 139 14.25 7.52 5.98
N GLY A 140 13.73 6.76 6.95
CA GLY A 140 14.16 6.82 8.34
C GLY A 140 14.09 5.45 9.03
N THR A 141 14.34 5.41 10.34
CA THR A 141 14.33 4.16 11.14
C THR A 141 12.99 3.43 11.09
N HIS A 142 11.86 4.16 11.00
CA HIS A 142 10.53 3.57 10.82
C HIS A 142 10.39 2.82 9.48
N THR A 143 11.07 3.28 8.44
CA THR A 143 11.13 2.62 7.13
C THR A 143 11.90 1.30 7.22
N ASN A 144 12.92 1.21 8.07
CA ASN A 144 13.72 -0.02 8.26
C ASN A 144 12.88 -1.18 8.80
N ARG A 145 12.09 -0.95 9.85
CA ARG A 145 11.19 -1.99 10.42
C ARG A 145 10.14 -2.46 9.40
N ALA A 146 9.62 -1.54 8.60
CA ALA A 146 8.70 -1.88 7.52
C ALA A 146 9.38 -2.73 6.44
N ASN A 147 10.61 -2.37 6.07
CA ASN A 147 11.44 -3.13 5.12
C ASN A 147 11.76 -4.53 5.63
N GLU A 148 12.12 -4.69 6.91
CA GLU A 148 12.35 -6.01 7.53
C GLU A 148 11.12 -6.89 7.44
N THR A 149 9.94 -6.32 7.74
CA THR A 149 8.68 -7.03 7.60
C THR A 149 8.47 -7.47 6.14
N MET A 150 8.61 -6.57 5.16
CA MET A 150 8.49 -6.92 3.73
C MET A 150 9.50 -7.99 3.30
N ARG A 151 10.77 -7.90 3.75
CA ARG A 151 11.80 -8.90 3.48
C ARG A 151 11.42 -10.27 4.03
N SER A 152 10.90 -10.32 5.27
CA SER A 152 10.44 -11.57 5.90
C SER A 152 9.20 -12.17 5.23
N LEU A 153 8.43 -11.38 4.48
CA LEU A 153 7.19 -11.81 3.83
C LEU A 153 7.43 -12.40 2.44
N PHE A 154 8.34 -11.82 1.66
CA PHE A 154 8.50 -12.17 0.24
C PHE A 154 9.73 -13.02 -0.06
N SER A 155 10.64 -13.25 0.89
CA SER A 155 11.93 -13.91 0.64
C SER A 155 12.69 -13.26 -0.54
N VAL A 156 12.54 -11.95 -0.75
CA VAL A 156 13.20 -11.16 -1.80
C VAL A 156 14.00 -10.01 -1.19
N ARG A 157 15.14 -9.67 -1.79
CA ARG A 157 15.81 -8.38 -1.56
C ARG A 157 14.88 -7.25 -2.00
N VAL A 158 14.23 -6.58 -1.04
CA VAL A 158 13.57 -5.30 -1.30
C VAL A 158 14.69 -4.29 -1.60
N ASN A 159 14.91 -3.99 -2.88
CA ASN A 159 15.76 -2.89 -3.31
C ASN A 159 14.99 -1.59 -3.01
N VAL A 160 15.52 -0.81 -2.06
CA VAL A 160 14.98 0.47 -1.59
C VAL A 160 15.86 1.60 -2.08
#